data_AF-A0A941CPB0-F1
#
_entry.id   AF-A0A941CPB0-F1
#
_cell.length_a   1.000
_cell.length_b   1.000
_cell.length_c   1.000
_cell.angle_alpha   90.00
_cell.angle_beta   90.00
_cell.angle_gamma   90.00
#
_symmetry.space_group_name_H-M   'P 1'
#
loop_
_entity.id
_entity.type
_entity.pdbx_description
1 polymer ?
#
loop_
_entity_poly.entity_id
_entity_poly.type
_entity_poly.pdbx_seq_one_letter_code
_entity_poly.pdbx_strand_id
1 'polypeptide(L)' 'MELREIIKALLWIVSVSALGLSGLTFWTYFQMRAVPKNQRNLMEYQKIKQYVRLGLSALAVAALALAGALMH' A
#
# COMPACT_ATOMS: atom_id res chain seq x y z
N MET A 1 15.82 19.10 16.29
CA MET A 1 15.52 18.19 15.18
C MET A 1 14.99 19.04 14.05
N GLU A 2 15.68 19.06 12.92
CA GLU A 2 15.34 19.94 11.81
C GLU A 2 14.05 19.44 11.12
N LEU A 3 13.19 20.35 10.62
CA LEU A 3 11.95 20.00 9.91
C LEU A 3 12.21 18.99 8.77
N ARG A 4 13.38 19.11 8.14
CA ARG A 4 13.87 18.22 7.08
C ARG A 4 14.10 16.79 7.54
N GLU A 5 14.56 16.57 8.77
CA GLU A 5 14.79 15.24 9.33
C GLU A 5 13.46 14.54 9.64
N ILE A 6 12.47 15.30 10.12
CA ILE A 6 11.12 14.81 10.39
C ILE A 6 10.47 14.32 9.09
N ILE A 7 10.53 15.13 8.02
CA ILE A 7 9.99 14.75 6.70
C ILE A 7 10.69 13.50 6.15
N LYS A 8 12.02 13.42 6.28
CA LYS A 8 12.79 12.23 5.86
C LYS A 8 12.36 10.98 6.61
N ALA A 9 12.19 11.06 7.94
CA ALA A 9 11.74 9.94 8.75
C ALA A 9 10.32 9.51 8.37
N LEU A 10 9.43 10.47 8.13
CA LEU A 10 8.06 10.22 7.68
C LEU A 10 8.02 9.52 6.31
N LEU A 11 8.81 10.00 5.35
CA LEU A 11 8.95 9.35 4.04
C LEU A 11 9.47 7.93 4.18
N TRP A 12 10.47 7.69 5.03
CA TRP A 12 11.00 6.35 5.29
C TRP A 12 9.94 5.40 5.85
N ILE A 13 9.17 5.85 6.85
CA ILE A 13 8.11 5.06 7.47
C ILE A 13 7.02 4.73 6.44
N VAL A 14 6.62 5.72 5.63
CA VAL A 14 5.62 5.52 4.57
C VAL A 14 6.13 4.55 3.52
N SER A 15 7.39 4.66 3.07
CA SER A 15 7.97 3.75 2.09
C SER A 15 8.05 2.31 2.60
N VAL A 16 8.50 2.10 3.85
CA VAL A 16 8.57 0.75 4.46
C VAL A 16 7.18 0.15 4.62
N SER A 17 6.22 0.96 5.09
CA SER A 17 4.83 0.52 5.25
C SER A 17 4.17 0.15 3.91
N ALA A 18 4.43 0.94 2.86
CA ALA A 18 3.92 0.68 1.51
C ALA A 18 4.53 -0.60 0.89
N LEU A 19 5.83 -0.85 1.12
CA LEU A 19 6.49 -2.09 0.71
C LEU A 19 5.90 -3.31 1.43
N GLY A 20 5.70 -3.22 2.75
CA GLY A 20 5.09 -4.28 3.55
C GLY A 20 3.67 -4.61 3.09
N LEU A 21 2.84 -3.59 2.87
CA LEU A 21 1.47 -3.76 2.35
C LEU A 21 1.45 -4.37 0.94
N SER A 22 2.36 -3.95 0.06
CA SER A 22 2.45 -4.49 -1.30
C SER A 22 2.85 -5.96 -1.28
N GLY A 23 3.84 -6.33 -0.47
CA GLY A 23 4.27 -7.72 -0.29
C GLY A 23 3.15 -8.61 0.25
N LEU A 24 2.46 -8.16 1.30
CA LEU A 24 1.31 -8.87 1.87
C LEU A 24 0.17 -9.03 0.85
N THR A 25 -0.13 -7.98 0.09
CA THR A 25 -1.16 -8.02 -0.96
C THR A 25 -0.80 -9.01 -2.06
N PHE A 26 0.46 -9.02 -2.50
CA PHE A 26 0.94 -9.94 -3.53
C PHE A 26 0.94 -11.40 -3.05
N TRP A 27 1.41 -11.65 -1.83
CA TRP A 27 1.36 -12.98 -1.20
C TRP A 27 -0.08 -13.50 -1.10
N THR A 28 -0.98 -12.66 -0.62
CA THR A 28 -2.41 -12.98 -0.49
C THR A 28 -3.03 -13.28 -1.86
N TYR A 29 -2.72 -12.48 -2.87
CA TYR A 29 -3.18 -12.71 -4.24
C TYR A 29 -2.71 -14.08 -4.78
N PHE A 30 -1.44 -14.44 -4.55
CA PHE A 30 -0.87 -15.70 -5.03
C PHE A 30 -1.50 -16.92 -4.36
N GLN A 31 -1.65 -16.87 -3.03
CA GLN A 31 -2.36 -17.88 -2.24
C GLN A 31 -3.81 -18.05 -2.73
N MET A 32 -4.54 -16.96 -2.95
CA MET A 32 -5.92 -17.00 -3.43
C MET A 32 -6.07 -17.51 -4.86
N ARG A 33 -5.02 -17.38 -5.69
CA ARG A 33 -5.02 -17.92 -7.06
C ARG A 33 -5.02 -19.46 -7.06
N ALA A 34 -4.42 -20.08 -6.05
CA ALA A 34 -4.41 -21.53 -5.85
C ALA A 34 -5.75 -22.08 -5.32
N VAL A 35 -6.60 -21.25 -4.73
CA VAL A 35 -7.91 -21.68 -4.19
C VAL A 35 -8.92 -21.84 -5.34
N PRO A 36 -9.60 -23.00 -5.49
CA PRO A 36 -10.61 -23.22 -6.52
C PRO A 36 -11.82 -22.30 -6.32
N LYS A 37 -12.40 -21.80 -7.43
CA LYS A 37 -13.46 -20.76 -7.44
C LYS A 37 -14.68 -21.10 -6.56
N ASN A 38 -14.97 -22.39 -6.36
CA ASN A 38 -16.12 -22.88 -5.60
C ASN A 38 -15.91 -22.83 -4.08
N GLN A 39 -14.68 -22.62 -3.61
CA GLN A 39 -14.31 -22.43 -2.20
C GLN A 39 -13.82 -21.01 -1.90
N ARG A 40 -13.76 -20.13 -2.91
CA ARG A 40 -13.42 -18.71 -2.70
C ARG A 40 -14.58 -18.03 -1.99
N ASN A 41 -14.43 -17.83 -0.69
CA ASN A 41 -15.41 -17.10 0.10
C ASN A 41 -15.59 -15.70 -0.50
N LEU A 42 -16.78 -15.41 -1.02
CA LEU A 42 -17.09 -14.20 -1.80
C LEU A 42 -16.77 -12.90 -1.03
N MET A 43 -16.77 -12.96 0.32
CA MET A 43 -16.36 -11.86 1.20
C MET A 43 -14.87 -11.48 1.09
N GLU A 44 -13.96 -12.43 0.94
CA GLU A 44 -12.52 -12.13 0.81
C GLU A 44 -12.22 -11.49 -0.54
N TYR A 45 -12.92 -11.92 -1.60
CA TYR A 45 -12.77 -11.38 -2.95
C TYR A 45 -13.26 -9.93 -3.06
N GLN A 46 -14.28 -9.53 -2.29
CA GLN A 46 -14.71 -8.14 -2.20
C GLN A 46 -13.66 -7.25 -1.52
N LYS A 47 -13.00 -7.74 -0.46
CA LYS A 47 -12.01 -6.97 0.29
C LYS A 47 -10.73 -6.71 -0.49
N ILE A 48 -10.29 -7.63 -1.36
CA ILE A 48 -9.09 -7.41 -2.21
C ILE A 48 -9.19 -6.12 -3.02
N LYS A 49 -10.33 -5.88 -3.70
CA LYS A 49 -10.53 -4.64 -4.45
C LYS A 49 -10.44 -3.41 -3.54
N GLN A 50 -10.93 -3.52 -2.31
CA GLN A 50 -10.88 -2.46 -1.31
C GLN A 50 -9.44 -2.20 -0.84
N TYR A 51 -8.63 -3.24 -0.61
CA TYR A 51 -7.21 -3.13 -0.29
C TYR A 51 -6.39 -2.55 -1.43
N VAL A 52 -6.66 -2.99 -2.67
CA VAL A 52 -6.00 -2.43 -3.87
C VAL A 52 -6.33 -0.95 -4.03
N ARG A 53 -7.60 -0.56 -3.82
CA ARG A 53 -8.03 0.84 -3.89
C ARG A 53 -7.40 1.70 -2.79
N LEU A 54 -7.34 1.17 -1.56
CA LEU A 54 -6.64 1.78 -0.43
C LEU A 54 -5.14 1.96 -0.72
N GLY A 55 -4.49 0.92 -1.24
CA GLY A 55 -3.08 0.97 -1.64
C GLY A 55 -2.83 2.03 -2.71
N LEU A 56 -3.66 2.10 -3.75
CA LEU A 56 -3.60 3.13 -4.78
C LEU A 56 -3.79 4.55 -4.22
N SER A 57 -4.77 4.75 -3.32
CA SER A 57 -4.97 6.06 -2.69
C SER A 57 -3.80 6.47 -1.79
N ALA A 58 -3.24 5.53 -1.03
CA ALA A 58 -2.06 5.79 -0.21
C ALA A 58 -0.84 6.15 -1.07
N LEU A 59 -0.68 5.49 -2.21
CA LEU A 59 0.39 5.74 -3.17
C LEU A 59 0.24 7.13 -3.83
N ALA A 60 -0.98 7.54 -4.15
CA ALA A 60 -1.28 8.88 -4.66
C ALA A 60 -0.95 9.98 -3.63
N VAL A 61 -1.33 9.78 -2.36
CA VAL A 61 -0.99 10.72 -1.27
C VAL A 61 0.53 10.79 -1.07
N ALA A 62 1.21 9.65 -1.09
CA ALA A 62 2.67 9.62 -0.97
C ALA A 62 3.36 10.34 -2.15
N ALA A 63 2.86 10.16 -3.37
CA ALA A 63 3.38 10.83 -4.56
C ALA A 63 3.19 12.36 -4.49
N LEU A 64 2.02 12.83 -4.04
CA LEU A 64 1.75 14.27 -3.85
C LEU A 64 2.62 14.87 -2.74
N ALA A 65 2.82 14.15 -1.64
CA ALA A 65 3.72 14.58 -0.56
C ALA A 65 5.18 14.67 -1.04
N LEU A 66 5.63 13.72 -1.86
CA LEU A 66 6.96 13.74 -2.47
C LEU A 66 7.12 14.90 -3.46
N ALA A 67 6.11 15.16 -4.29
CA ALA A 67 6.12 16.30 -5.22
C ALA A 67 6.17 17.63 -4.47
N GLY A 68 5.36 17.79 -3.42
CA GLY A 68 5.39 18.97 -2.55
C GLY A 68 6.75 19.16 -1.85
N ALA A 69 7.40 18.08 -1.43
CA ALA A 69 8.73 18.12 -0.82
C ALA A 69 9.88 18.37 -1.81
N LEU A 70 9.67 18.15 -3.12
CA LEU A 70 10.65 18.42 -4.19
C LEU A 70 10.52 19.84 -4.77
N MET A 71 9.32 20.42 -4.71
CA MET A 71 9.05 21.79 -5.17
C MET A 71 9.39 22.86 -4.14
N HIS A 72 9.78 22.46 -2.92
CA HIS A 72 10.07 23.34 -1.79
C HIS A 72 11.48 23.08 -1.24
#